data_AF-A0ABD1KJR3-F1
#
_entry.id   AF-A0ABD1KJR3-F1
#
_cell.length_a   1.000
_cell.length_b   1.000
_cell.length_c   1.000
_cell.angle_alpha   90.00
_cell.angle_beta   90.00
_cell.angle_gamma   90.00
#
_symmetry.space_group_name_H-M   'P 1'
#
loop_
_entity.id
_entity.type
_entity.pdbx_description
1 polymer ?
#
loop_
_entity_poly.entity_id
_entity_poly.type
_entity_poly.pdbx_seq_one_letter_code
_entity_poly.pdbx_strand_id
1 'polypeptide(L)'
;MHCDRGTNFVGACKELNIPSNLDENRVSQFLADQGCKWIFKPPHTSHMGGAWERMIGVSRSILDSMMLQIGPSRITHEVLATFMAETSAIVSSRPLISVSTDPDDPSVLTHTSLLTQKLGPSPVPSGEFQGKDLFRRQWKQVQCSEHLLGQMAETIPVYPSA
;
A
#
# COMPACT_ATOMS: atom_id res chain seq x y z
N MET A 1 -1.84 -19.13 -3.47
CA MET A 1 -2.19 -18.13 -2.44
C MET A 1 -2.02 -18.74 -1.06
N HIS A 2 -1.18 -18.15 -0.21
CA HIS A 2 -1.00 -18.61 1.17
C HIS A 2 -1.81 -17.75 2.13
N CYS A 3 -2.50 -18.38 3.08
CA CYS A 3 -3.30 -17.72 4.11
C CYS A 3 -2.90 -18.25 5.49
N ASP A 4 -3.02 -17.41 6.52
CA ASP A 4 -2.93 -17.89 7.90
C ASP A 4 -4.25 -18.54 8.32
N ARG A 5 -4.23 -19.26 9.45
CA ARG A 5 -5.45 -19.72 10.12
C ARG A 5 -5.84 -18.75 11.22
N GLY A 6 -5.72 -17.45 10.94
CA GLY A 6 -6.02 -16.41 11.92
C GLY A 6 -7.50 -16.44 12.29
N THR A 7 -7.81 -16.58 13.58
CA THR A 7 -9.18 -16.53 14.10
C THR A 7 -9.80 -15.13 14.05
N ASN A 8 -9.02 -14.12 13.63
CA ASN A 8 -9.44 -12.73 13.55
C ASN A 8 -10.68 -12.54 12.66
N PHE A 9 -10.78 -13.30 11.56
CA PHE A 9 -11.97 -13.26 10.70
C PHE A 9 -13.23 -13.77 11.41
N VAL A 10 -13.10 -14.83 12.23
CA VAL A 10 -14.20 -15.37 13.02
C VAL A 10 -14.64 -14.35 14.09
N GLY A 11 -13.68 -13.69 14.74
CA GLY A 11 -13.95 -12.60 15.69
C GLY A 11 -14.64 -11.40 15.06
N ALA A 12 -14.14 -10.93 13.92
CA ALA A 12 -14.71 -9.80 13.19
C ALA A 12 -16.12 -10.10 12.65
N CYS A 13 -16.36 -11.30 12.12
CA CYS A 13 -17.70 -11.71 11.67
C CYS A 13 -18.70 -11.70 12.84
N LYS A 14 -18.27 -12.18 14.02
CA LYS A 14 -19.09 -12.14 15.23
C LYS A 14 -19.39 -10.70 15.68
N GLU A 15 -18.41 -9.81 15.65
CA GLU A 15 -18.57 -8.40 16.05
C GLU A 15 -19.45 -7.62 15.08
N LEU A 16 -19.27 -7.84 13.77
CA LEU A 16 -20.00 -7.14 12.71
C LEU A 16 -21.33 -7.82 12.34
N ASN A 17 -21.69 -8.90 13.05
CA ASN A 17 -22.87 -9.73 12.79
C ASN A 17 -22.96 -10.22 11.33
N ILE A 18 -21.81 -10.47 10.71
CA ILE A 18 -21.68 -11.03 9.36
C ILE A 18 -21.70 -12.55 9.52
N PRO A 19 -22.52 -13.29 8.73
CA PRO A 19 -22.48 -14.74 8.78
C PRO A 19 -21.05 -15.21 8.46
N SER A 20 -20.46 -16.00 9.35
CA SER A 20 -19.11 -16.55 9.17
C SER A 20 -19.08 -17.70 8.16
N ASN A 21 -19.99 -17.70 7.19
CA ASN A 21 -20.21 -18.77 6.21
C ASN A 21 -19.19 -18.70 5.08
N LEU A 22 -17.91 -18.55 5.42
CA LEU A 22 -16.84 -18.68 4.45
C LEU A 22 -16.88 -20.11 3.90
N ASP A 23 -17.47 -20.28 2.73
CA ASP A 23 -17.50 -21.53 2.01
C ASP A 23 -16.12 -21.77 1.41
N GLU A 24 -15.28 -22.48 2.17
CA GLU A 24 -13.91 -22.80 1.78
C GLU A 24 -13.85 -23.52 0.43
N ASN A 25 -14.85 -24.35 0.11
CA ASN A 25 -14.92 -25.07 -1.16
C ASN A 25 -15.15 -24.12 -2.32
N ARG A 26 -16.08 -23.17 -2.16
CA ARG A 26 -16.36 -22.15 -3.17
C ARG A 26 -15.15 -21.25 -3.42
N VAL A 27 -14.43 -20.85 -2.38
CA VAL A 27 -13.20 -20.05 -2.52
C VAL A 27 -12.09 -20.86 -3.19
N SER A 28 -11.92 -22.12 -2.78
CA SER A 28 -10.93 -23.03 -3.37
C SER A 28 -11.20 -23.29 -4.85
N GLN A 29 -12.47 -23.52 -5.22
CA GLN A 29 -12.88 -23.72 -6.60
C GLN A 29 -12.66 -22.47 -7.45
N PHE A 30 -13.08 -21.30 -6.96
CA PHE A 30 -12.82 -20.03 -7.65
C PHE A 30 -11.32 -19.82 -7.90
N LEU A 31 -10.48 -20.06 -6.89
CA LEU A 31 -9.04 -19.92 -7.05
C LEU A 31 -8.48 -20.96 -8.03
N ALA A 32 -8.96 -22.21 -7.99
CA ALA A 32 -8.56 -23.25 -8.92
C ALA A 32 -8.89 -22.89 -10.38
N ASP A 33 -10.07 -22.30 -10.62
CA ASP A 33 -10.49 -21.80 -11.94
C ASP A 33 -9.56 -20.67 -12.44
N GLN A 34 -8.95 -19.91 -11.52
CA GLN A 34 -7.94 -18.88 -11.81
C GLN A 34 -6.50 -19.44 -11.83
N GLY A 35 -6.31 -20.76 -11.79
CA GLY A 35 -4.98 -21.39 -11.74
C GLY A 35 -4.24 -21.19 -10.42
N CYS A 36 -4.93 -20.74 -9.37
CA CYS A 36 -4.38 -20.50 -8.04
C CYS A 36 -4.73 -21.63 -7.07
N LYS A 37 -3.74 -22.16 -6.35
CA LYS A 37 -3.99 -23.06 -5.22
C LYS A 37 -4.14 -22.26 -3.93
N TRP A 38 -5.20 -22.49 -3.16
CA TRP A 38 -5.33 -21.94 -1.81
C TRP A 38 -4.64 -22.85 -0.78
N ILE A 39 -3.76 -22.28 0.05
CA ILE A 39 -2.92 -23.03 0.99
C ILE A 39 -2.95 -22.36 2.35
N PHE A 40 -3.44 -23.07 3.37
CA PHE A 40 -3.32 -22.64 4.75
C PHE A 40 -1.95 -23.02 5.32
N LYS A 41 -1.29 -22.08 5.98
CA LYS A 41 -0.03 -22.37 6.67
C LYS A 41 -0.30 -23.33 7.84
N PRO A 42 0.58 -24.32 8.08
CA PRO A 42 0.50 -25.16 9.27
C PRO A 42 0.54 -24.33 10.56
N PRO A 43 -0.07 -24.81 11.66
CA PRO A 43 0.10 -24.20 12.98
C PRO A 43 1.59 -24.08 13.32
N HIS A 44 2.00 -22.98 13.96
CA HIS A 44 3.38 -22.69 14.38
C HIS A 44 4.40 -22.34 13.29
N THR A 45 3.98 -22.11 12.04
CA THR A 45 4.85 -21.63 10.95
C THR A 45 4.99 -20.10 10.90
N SER A 46 5.15 -19.45 12.06
CA SER A 46 5.19 -17.97 12.17
C SER A 46 6.33 -17.34 11.36
N HIS A 47 7.47 -18.02 11.19
CA HIS A 47 8.58 -17.54 10.37
C HIS A 47 8.22 -17.33 8.89
N MET A 48 7.27 -18.12 8.34
CA MET A 48 6.77 -17.92 6.97
C MET A 48 5.90 -16.67 6.83
N GLY A 49 5.63 -15.97 7.93
CA GLY A 49 4.88 -14.73 8.00
C GLY A 49 5.72 -13.47 8.20
N GLY A 50 7.05 -13.53 8.18
CA GLY A 50 7.84 -12.32 8.49
C GLY A 50 7.65 -11.16 7.50
N ALA A 51 7.53 -11.45 6.20
CA ALA A 51 7.47 -10.43 5.16
C ALA A 51 6.17 -9.61 5.19
N TRP A 52 5.01 -10.28 5.07
CA TRP A 52 3.69 -9.62 5.16
C TRP A 52 3.42 -9.00 6.55
N GLU A 53 3.90 -9.57 7.66
CA GLU A 53 3.78 -8.96 9.00
C GLU A 53 4.57 -7.64 9.09
N ARG A 54 5.79 -7.62 8.54
CA ARG A 54 6.59 -6.39 8.45
C ARG A 54 5.87 -5.34 7.60
N MET A 55 5.24 -5.74 6.49
CA MET A 55 4.44 -4.82 5.67
C MET A 55 3.20 -4.29 6.41
N ILE A 56 2.51 -5.14 7.18
CA ILE A 56 1.40 -4.71 8.04
C ILE A 56 1.88 -3.65 9.04
N GLY A 57 3.05 -3.85 9.65
CA GLY A 57 3.65 -2.87 10.57
C GLY A 57 3.95 -1.53 9.89
N VAL A 58 4.50 -1.55 8.68
CA VAL A 58 4.76 -0.34 7.88
C VAL A 58 3.44 0.38 7.56
N SER A 59 2.43 -0.33 7.08
CA SER A 59 1.13 0.26 6.77
C SER A 59 0.47 0.90 7.99
N ARG A 60 0.53 0.23 9.15
CA ARG A 60 0.03 0.79 10.42
C ARG A 60 0.76 2.07 10.81
N SER A 61 2.09 2.08 10.74
CA SER A 61 2.88 3.27 11.05
C SER A 61 2.52 4.47 10.17
N ILE A 62 2.23 4.24 8.88
CA ILE A 62 1.80 5.29 7.95
C ILE A 62 0.41 5.81 8.34
N LEU A 63 -0.54 4.89 8.56
CA LEU A 63 -1.91 5.22 8.96
C LEU A 63 -1.94 6.00 10.28
N ASP A 64 -1.20 5.55 11.30
CA ASP A 64 -1.08 6.23 12.59
C ASP A 64 -0.56 7.66 12.41
N SER A 65 0.45 7.84 11.54
CA SER A 65 1.01 9.17 11.24
C SER A 65 -0.01 10.10 10.58
N MET A 66 -0.81 9.58 9.64
CA MET A 66 -1.89 10.35 8.99
C MET A 66 -3.02 10.68 9.97
N MET A 67 -3.39 9.72 10.82
CA MET A 67 -4.48 9.88 11.80
C MET A 67 -4.12 10.89 12.90
N LEU A 68 -2.85 10.97 13.31
CA LEU A 68 -2.37 12.00 14.25
C LEU A 68 -2.60 13.43 13.71
N GLN A 69 -2.56 13.65 12.40
CA GLN A 69 -2.71 14.97 11.78
C GLN A 69 -4.17 15.46 11.71
N ILE A 70 -5.14 14.54 11.60
CA ILE A 70 -6.58 14.88 11.47
C ILE A 70 -7.24 15.17 12.83
N GLY A 71 -6.58 14.80 13.94
CA GLY A 71 -7.14 14.91 15.29
C GLY A 71 -8.35 13.98 15.49
N PRO A 72 -9.07 14.08 16.63
CA PRO A 72 -10.18 13.18 16.99
C PRO A 72 -11.46 13.37 16.12
N SER A 73 -11.36 14.04 14.98
CA SER A 73 -12.43 14.23 14.01
C SER A 73 -12.93 12.88 13.49
N ARG A 74 -14.25 12.70 13.38
CA ARG A 74 -14.89 11.44 13.00
C ARG A 74 -14.38 10.94 11.64
N ILE A 75 -13.57 9.88 11.67
CA ILE A 75 -13.12 9.17 10.47
C ILE A 75 -14.36 8.62 9.75
N THR A 76 -14.67 9.17 8.59
CA THR A 76 -15.72 8.65 7.71
C THR A 76 -15.17 7.51 6.86
N HIS A 77 -16.06 6.71 6.27
CA HIS A 77 -15.66 5.66 5.33
C HIS A 77 -14.82 6.22 4.15
N GLU A 78 -15.19 7.39 3.62
CA GLU A 78 -14.46 8.03 2.51
C GLU A 78 -13.05 8.47 2.92
N VAL A 79 -12.91 9.03 4.12
CA VAL A 79 -11.60 9.43 4.67
C VAL A 79 -10.73 8.19 4.89
N LEU A 80 -11.28 7.13 5.48
CA LEU A 80 -10.54 5.87 5.68
C LEU A 80 -10.13 5.24 4.34
N ALA A 81 -11.02 5.19 3.36
CA ALA A 81 -10.70 4.66 2.03
C ALA A 81 -9.57 5.46 1.36
N THR A 82 -9.59 6.79 1.52
CA THR A 82 -8.53 7.67 1.02
C THR A 82 -7.20 7.38 1.72
N PHE A 83 -7.19 7.23 3.05
CA PHE A 83 -6.00 6.87 3.81
C PHE A 83 -5.42 5.51 3.42
N MET A 84 -6.26 4.52 3.15
CA MET A 84 -5.82 3.22 2.67
C MET A 84 -5.20 3.30 1.27
N ALA A 85 -5.77 4.14 0.39
CA ALA A 85 -5.19 4.39 -0.93
C ALA A 85 -3.82 5.08 -0.84
N GLU A 86 -3.71 6.14 -0.02
CA GLU A 86 -2.44 6.85 0.22
C GLU A 86 -1.38 5.95 0.85
N THR A 87 -1.77 5.15 1.85
CA THR A 87 -0.88 4.15 2.47
C THR A 87 -0.35 3.16 1.43
N SER A 88 -1.22 2.70 0.53
CA SER A 88 -0.83 1.78 -0.54
C SER A 88 0.13 2.44 -1.54
N ALA A 89 -0.10 3.71 -1.89
CA ALA A 89 0.78 4.48 -2.76
C ALA A 89 2.18 4.65 -2.15
N ILE A 90 2.25 5.07 -0.88
CA ILE A 90 3.51 5.24 -0.14
C ILE A 90 4.28 3.91 -0.04
N VAL A 91 3.58 2.81 0.27
CA VAL A 91 4.19 1.48 0.32
C VAL A 91 4.76 1.08 -1.05
N SER A 92 4.04 1.38 -2.13
CA SER A 92 4.41 1.00 -3.50
C SER A 92 5.60 1.81 -4.03
N SER A 93 5.70 3.09 -3.66
CA SER A 93 6.78 4.01 -4.05
C SER A 93 8.00 3.95 -3.12
N ARG A 94 7.91 3.27 -1.97
CA ARG A 94 9.02 3.15 -1.03
C ARG A 94 10.23 2.43 -1.65
N PRO A 95 11.45 3.00 -1.55
CA PRO A 95 12.68 2.33 -1.96
C PRO A 95 12.91 1.01 -1.21
N LEU A 96 13.24 -0.05 -1.96
CA LEU A 96 13.63 -1.36 -1.45
C LEU A 96 15.11 -1.42 -1.06
N ILE A 97 15.93 -0.59 -1.70
CA ILE A 97 17.37 -0.48 -1.47
C ILE A 97 17.73 0.96 -1.12
N SER A 98 18.94 1.15 -0.59
CA SER A 98 19.52 2.49 -0.44
C SER A 98 19.54 3.18 -1.80
N VAL A 99 19.05 4.42 -1.82
CA VAL A 99 19.11 5.26 -3.02
C VAL A 99 20.58 5.55 -3.32
N SER A 100 20.97 5.34 -4.58
CA SER A 100 22.33 5.67 -5.04
C SER A 100 22.57 7.16 -4.92
N THR A 101 23.76 7.54 -4.45
CA THR A 101 24.24 8.92 -4.46
C THR A 101 25.02 9.26 -5.74
N ASP A 102 25.17 8.29 -6.65
CA ASP A 102 25.83 8.48 -7.93
C ASP A 102 24.94 9.32 -8.87
N PRO A 103 25.39 10.51 -9.31
CA PRO A 103 24.62 11.33 -10.24
C PRO A 103 24.35 10.65 -11.59
N ASP A 104 25.13 9.65 -11.98
CA ASP A 104 24.96 8.91 -13.24
C ASP A 104 24.02 7.70 -13.12
N ASP A 105 23.62 7.31 -11.90
CA ASP A 105 22.64 6.24 -11.63
C ASP A 105 21.58 6.66 -10.61
N PRO A 106 20.61 7.52 -10.99
CA PRO A 106 19.54 7.96 -10.11
C PRO A 106 18.42 6.90 -9.93
N SER A 107 18.65 5.65 -10.32
CA SER A 107 17.58 4.66 -10.37
C SER A 107 17.17 4.18 -8.96
N VAL A 108 15.88 4.32 -8.63
CA VAL A 108 15.32 3.85 -7.36
C VAL A 108 14.55 2.56 -7.59
N LEU A 109 15.00 1.48 -6.96
CA LEU A 109 14.26 0.22 -6.95
C LEU A 109 13.15 0.29 -5.89
N THR A 110 11.90 0.32 -6.34
CA THR A 110 10.68 0.32 -5.53
C THR A 110 9.87 -0.94 -5.82
N HIS A 111 8.83 -1.22 -5.03
CA HIS A 111 7.93 -2.34 -5.33
C HIS A 111 7.29 -2.18 -6.72
N THR A 112 6.83 -0.97 -7.06
CA THR A 112 6.23 -0.70 -8.37
C THR A 112 7.24 -0.87 -9.49
N SER A 113 8.47 -0.36 -9.36
CA SER A 113 9.47 -0.51 -10.44
C SER A 113 9.91 -1.97 -10.61
N LEU A 114 9.97 -2.74 -9.53
CA LEU A 114 10.22 -4.18 -9.60
C LEU A 114 9.10 -4.94 -10.32
N LEU A 115 7.83 -4.63 -9.99
CA LEU A 115 6.66 -5.31 -10.58
C LEU A 115 6.40 -4.91 -12.04
N THR A 116 6.61 -3.64 -12.37
CA THR A 116 6.34 -3.10 -13.71
C THR A 116 7.56 -3.15 -14.62
N GLN A 117 8.73 -3.45 -14.07
CA GLN A 117 10.04 -3.37 -14.74
C GLN A 117 10.33 -1.99 -15.36
N LYS A 118 9.64 -0.94 -14.89
CA LYS A 118 9.86 0.44 -15.30
C LYS A 118 10.81 1.09 -14.32
N LEU A 119 12.06 1.23 -14.74
CA LEU A 119 13.11 1.94 -14.02
C LEU A 119 13.13 3.38 -14.53
N GLY A 120 12.71 4.32 -13.68
CA GLY A 120 12.68 5.74 -14.00
C GLY A 120 11.36 6.40 -13.61
N PRO A 121 11.33 7.74 -13.47
CA PRO A 121 10.10 8.46 -13.23
C PRO A 121 9.11 8.15 -14.37
N SER A 122 7.92 7.64 -14.01
CA SER A 122 6.82 7.53 -14.96
C SER A 122 6.61 8.91 -15.59
N PRO A 123 6.55 9.04 -16.93
CA PRO A 123 6.32 10.34 -17.56
C PRO A 123 5.02 10.88 -16.99
N VAL A 124 5.15 11.91 -16.14
CA VAL A 124 4.02 12.58 -15.51
C VAL A 124 3.17 13.09 -16.67
N PRO A 125 1.90 12.71 -16.80
CA PRO A 125 1.06 13.35 -17.80
C PRO A 125 1.01 14.82 -17.44
N SER A 126 1.64 15.67 -18.26
CA SER A 126 1.59 17.12 -18.12
C SER A 126 0.15 17.56 -18.28
N GLY A 127 -0.56 17.70 -17.16
CA GLY A 127 -1.88 18.28 -17.08
C GLY A 127 -1.88 19.28 -15.94
N GLU A 128 -2.36 20.50 -16.18
CA GLU A 128 -2.64 21.44 -15.11
C GLU A 128 -3.76 20.86 -14.23
N PHE A 129 -3.39 20.23 -13.12
CA PHE A 129 -4.35 19.68 -12.16
C PHE A 129 -4.95 20.81 -11.33
N GLN A 130 -6.12 21.32 -11.73
CA GLN A 130 -6.89 22.23 -10.90
C GLN A 130 -7.48 21.48 -9.70
N GLY A 131 -7.51 22.09 -8.51
CA GLY A 131 -8.02 21.46 -7.28
C GLY A 131 -9.45 20.91 -7.33
N LYS A 132 -10.21 21.25 -8.38
CA LYS A 132 -11.56 20.73 -8.68
C LYS A 132 -11.53 19.30 -9.25
N ASP A 133 -10.41 18.86 -9.84
CA ASP A 133 -10.23 17.52 -10.40
C ASP A 133 -9.88 16.47 -9.32
N LEU A 134 -9.41 16.91 -8.14
CA LEU A 134 -9.04 16.04 -7.03
C LEU A 134 -10.20 15.17 -6.53
N PHE A 135 -11.44 15.63 -6.67
CA PHE A 135 -12.60 14.95 -6.07
C PHE A 135 -13.39 14.07 -7.05
N ARG A 136 -13.06 14.09 -8.35
CA ARG A 136 -13.94 13.51 -9.39
C ARG A 136 -13.41 12.24 -10.05
N ARG A 137 -12.10 11.99 -9.97
CA ARG A 137 -11.44 10.88 -10.68
C ARG A 137 -10.32 10.30 -9.82
N GLN A 138 -10.59 9.20 -9.14
CA GLN A 138 -9.65 8.52 -8.24
C GLN A 138 -8.31 8.17 -8.90
N TRP A 139 -8.27 7.90 -10.21
CA TRP A 139 -7.02 7.68 -10.95
C TRP A 139 -6.15 8.95 -11.06
N LYS A 140 -6.76 10.14 -11.11
CA LYS A 140 -6.03 11.42 -11.07
C LYS A 140 -5.49 11.71 -9.68
N GLN A 141 -6.15 11.25 -8.60
CA GLN A 141 -5.62 11.37 -7.24
C GLN A 141 -4.33 10.57 -7.09
N VAL A 142 -4.30 9.31 -7.54
CA VAL A 142 -3.08 8.47 -7.49
C VAL A 142 -1.93 9.13 -8.25
N GLN A 143 -2.19 9.70 -9.43
CA GLN A 143 -1.18 10.45 -10.19
C GLN A 143 -0.77 11.77 -9.54
N CYS A 144 -1.69 12.45 -8.84
CA CYS A 144 -1.40 13.68 -8.12
C CYS A 144 -0.60 13.43 -6.84
N SER A 145 -0.89 12.34 -6.11
CA SER A 145 -0.10 11.91 -4.95
C SER A 145 1.30 11.45 -5.40
N GLU A 146 1.43 10.74 -6.53
CA GLU A 146 2.74 10.49 -7.15
C GLU A 146 3.47 11.79 -7.54
N HIS A 147 2.76 12.79 -8.09
CA HIS A 147 3.30 14.10 -8.46
C HIS A 147 3.80 14.90 -7.24
N LEU A 148 3.00 14.98 -6.17
CA LEU A 148 3.36 15.70 -4.95
C LEU A 148 4.51 15.00 -4.21
N LEU A 149 4.55 13.66 -4.20
CA LEU A 149 5.67 12.90 -3.64
C LEU A 149 6.96 13.10 -4.44
N GLY A 150 6.89 13.19 -5.77
CA GLY A 150 8.02 13.55 -6.62
C GLY A 150 8.56 14.95 -6.32
N GLN A 151 7.68 15.94 -6.16
CA GLN A 151 8.08 17.32 -5.80
C GLN A 151 8.64 17.41 -4.38
N MET A 152 8.10 16.67 -3.41
CA MET A 152 8.63 16.67 -2.04
C MET A 152 10.02 16.03 -1.94
N ALA A 153 10.36 15.08 -2.82
CA ALA A 153 11.71 14.51 -2.90
C ALA A 153 12.75 15.50 -3.44
N GLU A 154 12.35 16.49 -4.25
CA GLU A 154 13.22 17.56 -4.76
C GLU A 154 13.43 18.71 -3.76
N THR A 155 12.61 18.82 -2.70
CA THR A 155 12.65 19.94 -1.74
C THR A 155 13.37 19.64 -0.43
N ILE A 156 14.05 18.50 -0.28
CA ILE A 156 14.90 18.26 0.91
C ILE A 156 16.20 19.07 0.74
N PRO A 157 16.46 20.11 1.56
CA PRO A 157 17.72 20.84 1.45
C PRO A 157 18.86 19.90 1.88
N VAL A 158 19.77 19.65 0.96
CA VAL A 158 21.06 19.02 1.25
C VAL A 158 21.78 19.95 2.22
N TYR A 159 21.84 19.59 3.51
CA TYR A 159 22.68 20.31 4.46
C TYR A 159 24.14 20.12 4.04
N PRO A 160 24.93 21.20 3.88
CA PRO A 160 26.34 21.07 3.58
C PRO A 160 27.05 20.56 4.84
N SER A 161 27.75 19.45 4.70
CA SER A 161 28.69 18.94 5.69
C SER A 161 29.86 19.92 5.84
N ALA A 162 30.04 20.46 7.05
CA ALA A 162 31.25 21.11 7.53
C ALA A 162 31.63 20.50 8.89
#